data_AF-A0A9R1LT67-F1
#
_entry.id   AF-A0A9R1LT67-F1
#
_cell.length_a   1.000
_cell.length_b   1.000
_cell.length_c   1.000
_cell.angle_alpha   90.00
_cell.angle_beta   90.00
_cell.angle_gamma   90.00
#
_symmetry.space_group_name_H-M   'P 1'
#
loop_
_entity.id
_entity.type
_entity.pdbx_description
1 polymer ?
#
loop_
_entity_poly.entity_id
_entity_poly.type
_entity_poly.pdbx_seq_one_letter_code
_entity_poly.pdbx_strand_id
1 'polypeptide(L)'
;MENETIFLLTCNNMEAWHSPPCLDLSAFYLILWPSDDTLELPLHFNISHTSSLIACGIAMDANIGIDIEENKRKKTKSILSLARRFFTPSGTDYLAEISDSYVQEKEFFKLWTLKEAYVKALGLGLSSAPLNGFSIKLETSKGIWVSKASKVCDDSNSRCDHLSENWLFALAELNSSHYMAVCMEDDSRCQVGLKAWKTIPFVEDTLVSGTEAVKRIA
;
A
#
# COMPACT_ATOMS: atom_id res chain seq x y z
N MET A 1 7.72 -19.04 17.47
CA MET A 1 7.84 -17.69 16.91
C MET A 1 7.94 -17.88 15.42
N GLU A 2 6.81 -17.77 14.73
CA GLU A 2 6.81 -17.74 13.26
C GLU A 2 7.45 -16.42 12.87
N ASN A 3 8.48 -16.46 12.02
CA ASN A 3 9.32 -15.31 11.70
C ASN A 3 8.49 -14.24 10.99
N GLU A 4 8.02 -13.25 11.73
CA GLU A 4 7.37 -12.05 11.20
C GLU A 4 8.36 -11.37 10.25
N THR A 5 8.12 -11.53 8.94
CA THR A 5 8.94 -10.90 7.92
C THR A 5 8.46 -9.47 7.73
N ILE A 6 9.36 -8.51 7.94
CA ILE A 6 9.09 -7.09 7.69
C ILE A 6 9.50 -6.77 6.26
N PHE A 7 8.57 -6.21 5.49
CA PHE A 7 8.87 -5.61 4.20
C PHE A 7 9.10 -4.11 4.32
N LEU A 8 10.35 -3.66 4.19
CA LEU A 8 10.69 -2.24 4.12
C LEU A 8 10.63 -1.76 2.68
N LEU A 9 9.85 -0.71 2.43
CA LEU A 9 9.70 -0.09 1.12
C LEU A 9 10.11 1.37 1.15
N THR A 10 11.16 1.69 0.42
CA THR A 10 11.61 3.08 0.23
C THR A 10 11.15 3.57 -1.13
N CYS A 11 10.37 4.64 -1.16
CA CYS A 11 10.05 5.35 -2.39
C CYS A 11 10.83 6.67 -2.38
N ASN A 12 11.95 6.68 -3.09
CA ASN A 12 12.77 7.79 -3.58
C ASN A 12 14.20 7.28 -3.81
N ASN A 13 15.03 8.02 -4.54
CA ASN A 13 16.42 7.68 -4.80
C ASN A 13 17.27 7.83 -3.51
N MET A 14 16.89 7.09 -2.45
CA MET A 14 17.69 6.94 -1.24
C MET A 14 18.86 6.02 -1.59
N GLU A 15 19.84 6.56 -2.30
CA GLU A 15 21.12 5.89 -2.57
C GLU A 15 21.91 5.65 -1.28
N ALA A 16 21.53 6.31 -0.17
CA ALA A 16 22.19 6.21 1.14
C ALA A 16 21.90 4.91 1.92
N TRP A 17 20.93 4.07 1.52
CA TRP A 17 20.71 2.76 2.16
C TRP A 17 21.62 1.69 1.53
N HIS A 18 22.92 1.83 1.76
CA HIS A 18 23.82 0.68 1.70
C HIS A 18 23.63 -0.15 2.99
N SER A 19 23.68 -1.47 2.85
CA SER A 19 23.40 -2.47 3.90
C SER A 19 23.77 -2.00 5.32
N PRO A 20 22.87 -2.13 6.33
CA PRO A 20 23.26 -1.84 7.70
C PRO A 20 24.44 -2.76 8.06
N PRO A 21 25.58 -2.21 8.53
CA PRO A 21 26.69 -3.05 8.95
C PRO A 21 26.21 -3.96 10.09
N CYS A 22 26.59 -5.22 9.98
CA CYS A 22 26.34 -6.33 10.90
C CYS A 22 26.19 -5.85 12.36
N LEU A 23 25.02 -6.13 12.93
CA LEU A 23 24.61 -5.74 14.27
C LEU A 23 25.61 -6.22 15.34
N ASP A 24 26.25 -5.26 16.02
CA ASP A 24 26.91 -5.48 17.31
C ASP A 24 25.97 -4.99 18.43
N LEU A 25 25.61 -5.90 19.35
CA LEU A 25 24.53 -5.78 20.32
C LEU A 25 24.93 -5.07 21.62
N SER A 26 25.77 -4.03 21.58
CA SER A 26 26.15 -3.28 22.79
C SER A 26 25.77 -1.81 22.81
N ALA A 27 24.93 -1.34 21.89
CA ALA A 27 24.52 0.07 21.91
C ALA A 27 23.02 0.24 21.63
N PHE A 28 22.28 0.59 22.68
CA PHE A 28 21.01 1.30 22.55
C PHE A 28 21.29 2.62 21.82
N TYR A 29 21.20 2.63 20.49
CA TYR A 29 21.17 3.86 19.71
C TYR A 29 19.71 4.23 19.44
N LEU A 30 19.26 5.19 20.25
CA LEU A 30 18.44 6.30 19.75
C LEU A 30 18.98 6.67 18.36
N ILE A 31 18.14 6.72 17.33
CA ILE A 31 18.53 7.28 16.02
C ILE A 31 18.90 8.75 16.29
N LEU A 32 20.18 9.01 16.53
CA LEU A 32 20.73 10.36 16.59
C LEU A 32 20.98 10.76 15.15
N TRP A 33 20.02 11.49 14.60
CA TRP A 33 20.15 12.18 13.32
C TRP A 33 21.31 13.19 13.43
N PRO A 34 22.30 13.17 12.52
CA PRO A 34 23.31 14.21 12.51
C PRO A 34 22.62 15.52 12.12
N SER A 35 22.57 16.45 13.06
CA SER A 35 22.14 17.82 12.85
C SER A 35 23.17 18.52 11.96
N ASP A 36 22.92 18.51 10.65
CA ASP A 36 23.54 19.44 9.71
C ASP A 36 22.41 20.08 8.90
N ASP A 37 22.23 21.39 9.08
CA ASP A 37 21.15 22.23 8.56
C ASP A 37 21.17 22.31 7.01
N THR A 38 20.78 21.24 6.33
CA THR A 38 20.59 21.23 4.87
C THR A 38 19.29 20.48 4.52
N LEU A 39 18.21 21.26 4.37
CA LEU A 39 16.88 20.83 3.88
C LEU A 39 16.40 19.47 4.43
N GLU A 40 15.99 19.43 5.69
CA GLU A 40 15.30 18.28 6.26
C GLU A 40 13.93 18.10 5.60
N LEU A 41 13.87 17.30 4.54
CA LEU A 41 12.61 16.83 3.98
C LEU A 41 11.88 15.98 5.03
N PRO A 42 10.57 16.18 5.28
CA PRO A 42 9.85 15.44 6.30
C PRO A 42 9.81 13.95 5.95
N LEU A 43 10.07 13.09 6.94
CA LEU A 43 9.98 11.63 6.81
C LEU A 43 8.54 11.20 7.11
N HIS A 44 7.91 10.52 6.15
CA HIS A 44 6.59 9.91 6.30
C HIS A 44 6.71 8.40 6.26
N PHE A 45 5.94 7.71 7.10
CA PHE A 45 5.86 6.26 7.07
C PHE A 45 4.43 5.77 7.32
N ASN A 46 4.15 4.57 6.84
CA ASN A 46 2.90 3.88 7.11
C ASN A 46 3.16 2.38 7.28
N ILE A 47 2.39 1.73 8.16
CA ILE A 47 2.55 0.32 8.48
C ILE A 47 1.24 -0.42 8.21
N SER A 48 1.35 -1.63 7.67
CA SER A 48 0.26 -2.61 7.63
C SER A 48 0.76 -3.98 8.09
N HIS A 49 -0.14 -4.79 8.62
CA HIS A 49 0.20 -6.14 9.04
C HIS A 49 -0.98 -7.10 8.83
N THR A 50 -0.64 -8.35 8.54
CA THR A 50 -1.54 -9.50 8.56
C THR A 50 -1.07 -10.46 9.66
N SER A 51 -1.66 -11.66 9.73
CA SER A 51 -1.26 -12.65 10.73
C SER A 51 0.17 -13.15 10.57
N SER A 52 0.78 -13.01 9.39
CA SER A 52 2.09 -13.60 9.06
C SER A 52 3.12 -12.61 8.51
N LEU A 53 2.73 -11.37 8.23
CA LEU A 53 3.60 -10.37 7.61
C LEU A 53 3.35 -8.97 8.18
N ILE A 54 4.42 -8.19 8.26
CA ILE A 54 4.38 -6.75 8.52
C ILE A 54 4.99 -6.04 7.32
N ALA A 55 4.41 -4.94 6.89
CA ALA A 55 4.92 -4.10 5.83
C ALA A 55 5.02 -2.66 6.33
N CYS A 56 6.12 -1.99 5.99
CA CYS A 56 6.38 -0.60 6.34
C CYS A 56 6.81 0.16 5.08
N GLY A 57 5.99 1.12 4.67
CA GLY A 57 6.31 2.06 3.60
C GLY A 57 6.94 3.31 4.19
N ILE A 58 8.00 3.80 3.56
CA ILE A 58 8.76 4.98 3.97
C ILE A 58 8.94 5.90 2.75
N ALA A 59 8.63 7.18 2.92
CA ALA A 59 8.78 8.22 1.91
C ALA A 59 9.38 9.49 2.53
N MET A 60 10.09 10.26 1.71
CA MET A 60 10.60 11.60 2.05
C MET A 60 9.76 12.64 1.32
N ASP A 61 9.28 13.66 2.03
CA ASP A 61 8.48 14.79 1.49
C ASP A 61 7.20 14.37 0.74
N ALA A 62 6.64 13.20 1.05
CA ALA A 62 5.43 12.71 0.39
C ALA A 62 4.57 11.89 1.34
N ASN A 63 3.25 12.07 1.26
CA ASN A 63 2.31 11.20 1.96
C ASN A 63 2.38 9.79 1.37
N ILE A 64 2.43 8.78 2.26
CA ILE A 64 2.50 7.37 1.87
C ILE A 64 1.51 6.54 2.67
N GLY A 65 0.90 5.57 2.01
CA GLY A 65 0.07 4.54 2.61
C GLY A 65 0.47 3.17 2.07
N ILE A 66 0.54 2.19 2.95
CA ILE A 66 0.80 0.79 2.60
C ILE A 66 -0.30 -0.09 3.14
N ASP A 67 -0.71 -1.07 2.36
CA ASP A 67 -1.57 -2.13 2.84
C ASP A 67 -1.12 -3.51 2.37
N ILE A 68 -1.40 -4.52 3.19
CA ILE A 68 -1.05 -5.92 2.92
C ILE A 68 -2.21 -6.81 3.35
N GLU A 69 -2.62 -7.72 2.47
CA GLU A 69 -3.73 -8.64 2.71
C GLU A 69 -3.42 -10.05 2.22
N GLU A 70 -3.84 -11.04 3.00
CA GLU A 70 -3.75 -12.45 2.64
C GLU A 70 -4.73 -12.79 1.51
N ASN A 71 -4.24 -13.37 0.41
CA ASN A 71 -5.04 -13.69 -0.76
C ASN A 71 -6.05 -14.84 -0.53
N LYS A 72 -5.94 -15.58 0.58
CA LYS A 72 -6.81 -16.70 0.99
C LYS A 72 -7.44 -16.50 2.37
N ARG A 73 -7.57 -15.26 2.83
CA ARG A 73 -8.16 -14.96 4.14
C ARG A 73 -9.53 -15.63 4.30
N LYS A 74 -9.76 -16.32 5.42
CA LYS A 74 -11.06 -16.92 5.75
C LYS A 74 -12.13 -15.83 5.83
N LYS A 75 -13.24 -16.04 5.12
CA LYS A 75 -14.34 -15.09 5.00
C LYS A 75 -15.61 -15.64 5.63
N THR A 76 -16.34 -14.80 6.35
CA THR A 76 -17.67 -15.11 6.90
C THR A 76 -18.81 -14.63 6.00
N LYS A 77 -18.51 -13.82 4.98
CA LYS A 77 -19.45 -13.24 4.01
C LYS A 77 -18.94 -13.43 2.59
N SER A 78 -19.84 -13.42 1.60
CA SER A 78 -19.45 -13.47 0.18
C SER A 78 -18.73 -12.19 -0.25
N ILE A 79 -17.86 -12.29 -1.26
CA ILE A 79 -17.14 -11.15 -1.85
C ILE A 79 -18.09 -10.04 -2.29
N LEU A 80 -19.18 -10.40 -2.99
CA LEU A 80 -20.15 -9.41 -3.45
C LEU A 80 -20.91 -8.72 -2.30
N SER A 81 -21.02 -9.35 -1.12
CA SER A 81 -21.59 -8.69 0.05
C SER A 81 -20.62 -7.64 0.63
N LEU A 82 -19.32 -7.93 0.64
CA LEU A 82 -18.28 -6.98 1.06
C LEU A 82 -18.14 -5.84 0.05
N ALA A 83 -18.10 -6.16 -1.24
CA ALA A 83 -18.03 -5.17 -2.31
C ALA A 83 -19.20 -4.18 -2.24
N ARG A 84 -20.45 -4.65 -2.10
CA ARG A 84 -21.61 -3.75 -1.93
C ARG A 84 -21.49 -2.78 -0.75
N ARG A 85 -20.76 -3.15 0.30
CA ARG A 85 -20.60 -2.29 1.49
C ARG A 85 -19.51 -1.24 1.30
N PHE A 86 -18.44 -1.58 0.61
CA PHE A 86 -17.22 -0.77 0.61
C PHE A 86 -16.80 -0.24 -0.76
N PHE A 87 -17.34 -0.78 -1.85
CA PHE A 87 -17.02 -0.36 -3.20
C PHE A 87 -18.16 0.50 -3.75
N THR A 88 -17.85 1.24 -4.81
CA THR A 88 -18.86 1.92 -5.61
C THR A 88 -19.78 0.91 -6.29
N PRO A 89 -20.98 1.31 -6.76
CA PRO A 89 -21.83 0.45 -7.58
C PRO A 89 -21.06 -0.12 -8.78
N SER A 90 -20.34 0.72 -9.53
CA SER A 90 -19.56 0.28 -10.69
C SER A 90 -18.42 -0.68 -10.33
N GLY A 91 -17.76 -0.49 -9.18
CA GLY A 91 -16.76 -1.43 -8.68
C GLY A 91 -17.36 -2.77 -8.23
N THR A 92 -18.59 -2.75 -7.72
CA THR A 92 -19.34 -3.97 -7.37
C THR A 92 -19.77 -4.72 -8.63
N ASP A 93 -20.29 -4.01 -9.63
CA ASP A 93 -20.73 -4.58 -10.90
C ASP A 93 -19.55 -5.22 -11.64
N TYR A 94 -18.40 -4.55 -11.69
CA TYR A 94 -17.15 -5.12 -12.22
C TYR A 94 -16.81 -6.48 -11.58
N LEU A 95 -16.90 -6.59 -10.25
CA LEU A 95 -16.65 -7.87 -9.58
C LEU A 95 -17.73 -8.91 -9.88
N ALA A 96 -18.99 -8.48 -10.00
CA ALA A 96 -20.11 -9.37 -10.28
C ALA A 96 -20.07 -9.98 -11.69
N GLU A 97 -19.43 -9.30 -12.66
CA GLU A 97 -19.22 -9.80 -14.02
C GLU A 97 -18.19 -10.96 -14.07
N ILE A 98 -17.33 -11.10 -13.06
CA ILE A 98 -16.34 -12.19 -12.98
C ILE A 98 -17.05 -13.48 -12.55
N SER A 99 -17.20 -14.40 -13.51
CA SER A 99 -17.89 -15.68 -13.29
C SER A 99 -17.09 -16.68 -12.46
N ASP A 100 -15.77 -16.68 -12.60
CA ASP A 100 -14.89 -17.55 -11.81
C ASP A 100 -14.73 -16.97 -10.40
N SER A 101 -15.20 -17.70 -9.38
CA SER A 101 -15.19 -17.23 -7.99
C SER A 101 -13.77 -17.03 -7.45
N TYR A 102 -12.80 -17.84 -7.86
CA TYR A 102 -11.41 -17.70 -7.44
C TYR A 102 -10.78 -16.43 -8.02
N VAL A 103 -11.06 -16.13 -9.30
CA VAL A 103 -10.63 -14.88 -9.94
C VAL A 103 -11.33 -13.67 -9.31
N GLN A 104 -12.63 -13.75 -9.05
CA GLN A 104 -13.40 -12.68 -8.40
C GLN A 104 -12.83 -12.35 -7.01
N GLU A 105 -12.49 -13.37 -6.23
CA GLU A 105 -11.85 -13.20 -4.93
C GLU A 105 -10.51 -12.51 -5.02
N LYS A 106 -9.67 -12.92 -5.97
CA LYS A 106 -8.36 -12.30 -6.19
C LYS A 106 -8.50 -10.82 -6.58
N GLU A 107 -9.40 -10.50 -7.50
CA GLU A 107 -9.63 -9.11 -7.92
C GLU A 107 -10.19 -8.26 -6.78
N PHE A 108 -11.08 -8.81 -5.96
CA PHE A 108 -11.56 -8.11 -4.76
C PHE A 108 -10.41 -7.74 -3.83
N PHE A 109 -9.54 -8.68 -3.48
CA PHE A 109 -8.44 -8.40 -2.55
C PHE A 109 -7.43 -7.41 -3.13
N LYS A 110 -7.10 -7.48 -4.42
CA LYS A 110 -6.25 -6.45 -5.07
C LYS A 110 -6.85 -5.05 -4.94
N LEU A 111 -8.13 -4.90 -5.28
CA LEU A 111 -8.84 -3.62 -5.20
C LEU A 111 -8.96 -3.14 -3.75
N TRP A 112 -9.25 -4.06 -2.81
CA TRP A 112 -9.34 -3.77 -1.39
C TRP A 112 -8.01 -3.23 -0.85
N THR A 113 -6.90 -3.94 -1.08
CA THR A 113 -5.56 -3.52 -0.65
C THR A 113 -5.18 -2.16 -1.23
N LEU A 114 -5.50 -1.89 -2.51
CA LEU A 114 -5.27 -0.57 -3.12
C LEU A 114 -6.08 0.54 -2.44
N LYS A 115 -7.35 0.29 -2.13
CA LYS A 115 -8.23 1.28 -1.48
C LYS A 115 -7.78 1.58 -0.05
N GLU A 116 -7.39 0.55 0.69
CA GLU A 116 -6.81 0.66 2.03
C GLU A 116 -5.51 1.47 2.01
N ALA A 117 -4.58 1.16 1.10
CA ALA A 117 -3.35 1.91 0.93
C ALA A 117 -3.62 3.39 0.61
N TYR A 118 -4.58 3.68 -0.26
CA TYR A 118 -5.00 5.05 -0.57
C TYR A 118 -5.55 5.79 0.66
N VAL A 119 -6.47 5.18 1.39
CA VAL A 119 -7.06 5.80 2.59
C VAL A 119 -6.02 6.05 3.68
N LYS A 120 -5.05 5.14 3.81
CA LYS A 120 -3.93 5.31 4.74
C LYS A 120 -3.02 6.48 4.32
N ALA A 121 -2.76 6.63 3.02
CA ALA A 121 -1.98 7.75 2.49
C ALA A 121 -2.67 9.10 2.73
N LEU A 122 -4.00 9.15 2.68
CA LEU A 122 -4.79 10.35 3.02
C LEU A 122 -4.79 10.68 4.53
N GLY A 123 -4.36 9.77 5.40
CA GLY A 123 -4.36 9.96 6.86
C GLY A 123 -5.75 10.03 7.51
N LEU A 124 -6.81 9.63 6.79
CA LEU A 124 -8.20 9.78 7.25
C LEU A 124 -8.66 8.69 8.23
N GLY A 125 -8.02 7.52 8.22
CA GLY A 125 -8.46 6.33 8.95
C GLY A 125 -9.75 5.71 8.38
N LEU A 126 -9.92 4.40 8.55
CA LEU A 126 -11.00 3.65 7.87
C LEU A 126 -12.41 4.03 8.31
N SER A 127 -12.58 4.42 9.56
CA SER A 127 -13.89 4.83 10.09
C SER A 127 -14.36 6.18 9.53
N SER A 128 -13.48 6.95 8.89
CA SER A 128 -13.79 8.30 8.39
C SER A 128 -13.65 8.43 6.88
N ALA A 129 -13.13 7.44 6.17
CA ALA A 129 -13.00 7.45 4.73
C ALA A 129 -14.22 6.79 4.04
N PRO A 130 -14.92 7.49 3.12
CA PRO A 130 -16.02 6.90 2.37
C PRO A 130 -15.43 6.00 1.27
N LEU A 131 -15.12 4.74 1.60
CA LEU A 131 -14.58 3.76 0.65
C LEU A 131 -15.50 3.59 -0.56
N ASN A 132 -16.82 3.77 -0.41
CA ASN A 132 -17.78 3.75 -1.52
C ASN A 132 -17.87 5.09 -2.31
N GLY A 133 -17.07 6.10 -1.96
CA GLY A 133 -17.04 7.42 -2.62
C GLY A 133 -16.05 7.54 -3.77
N PHE A 134 -15.22 6.52 -4.00
CA PHE A 134 -14.23 6.48 -5.08
C PHE A 134 -14.00 5.07 -5.61
N SER A 135 -13.59 4.98 -6.87
CA SER A 135 -13.19 3.75 -7.54
C SER A 135 -11.68 3.77 -7.81
N ILE A 136 -11.05 2.61 -7.69
CA ILE A 136 -9.71 2.35 -8.21
C ILE A 136 -9.86 1.43 -9.40
N LYS A 137 -9.18 1.74 -10.50
CA LYS A 137 -9.12 0.87 -11.67
C LYS A 137 -7.69 0.41 -11.89
N LEU A 138 -7.54 -0.89 -12.10
CA LEU A 138 -6.27 -1.53 -12.44
C LEU A 138 -6.27 -1.77 -13.95
N GLU A 139 -5.39 -1.09 -14.69
CA GLU A 139 -5.21 -1.33 -16.12
C GLU A 139 -3.74 -1.71 -16.40
N THR A 140 -3.49 -2.98 -16.71
CA THR A 140 -2.13 -3.54 -16.82
C THR A 140 -1.21 -2.79 -17.81
N SER A 141 -1.78 -2.11 -18.79
CA SER A 141 -1.02 -1.33 -19.78
C SER A 141 -0.89 0.16 -19.46
N LYS A 142 -1.71 0.69 -18.56
CA LYS A 142 -1.79 2.15 -18.29
C LYS A 142 -1.61 2.51 -16.81
N GLY A 143 -1.38 1.51 -15.94
CA GLY A 143 -1.14 1.69 -14.53
C GLY A 143 -2.41 1.60 -13.68
N ILE A 144 -2.34 2.17 -12.49
CA ILE A 144 -3.46 2.23 -11.54
C ILE A 144 -3.84 3.70 -11.36
N TRP A 145 -5.13 3.99 -11.38
CA TRP A 145 -5.63 5.33 -11.09
C TRP A 145 -6.89 5.30 -10.23
N VAL A 146 -7.12 6.42 -9.55
CA VAL A 146 -8.29 6.68 -8.72
C VAL A 146 -9.23 7.61 -9.48
N SER A 147 -10.53 7.33 -9.39
CA SER A 147 -11.56 8.23 -9.90
C SER A 147 -12.65 8.41 -8.84
N LYS A 148 -13.17 9.63 -8.68
CA LYS A 148 -14.33 9.89 -7.83
C LYS A 148 -15.53 9.08 -8.34
N ALA A 149 -16.33 8.54 -7.43
CA ALA A 149 -17.62 7.97 -7.82
C ALA A 149 -18.47 9.09 -8.45
N SER A 150 -19.11 8.84 -9.58
CA SER A 150 -20.11 9.76 -10.12
C SER A 150 -21.14 10.04 -9.01
N LYS A 151 -21.20 11.28 -8.53
CA LYS A 151 -22.10 11.70 -7.45
C LYS A 151 -23.50 11.15 -7.73
N VAL A 152 -24.02 10.29 -6.85
CA VAL A 152 -25.45 10.30 -6.57
C VAL A 152 -25.65 11.56 -5.72
N CYS A 153 -26.38 12.51 -6.25
CA CYS A 153 -26.66 13.80 -5.63
C CYS A 153 -27.15 13.63 -4.19
N ASP A 154 -26.46 14.18 -3.19
CA ASP A 154 -26.96 15.33 -2.43
C ASP A 154 -25.97 15.80 -1.35
N ASP A 155 -26.10 17.08 -1.03
CA ASP A 155 -25.49 17.87 0.04
C ASP A 155 -24.01 18.28 0.00
N SER A 156 -23.86 19.60 0.05
CA SER A 156 -22.70 20.47 -0.02
C SER A 156 -21.83 20.45 1.25
N ASN A 157 -21.55 19.28 1.82
CA ASN A 157 -20.63 19.18 2.97
C ASN A 157 -19.73 17.92 2.98
N SER A 158 -19.59 17.22 1.84
CA SER A 158 -18.70 16.07 1.76
C SER A 158 -17.24 16.52 1.77
N ARG A 159 -16.45 16.15 2.79
CA ARG A 159 -14.97 16.26 2.89
C ARG A 159 -14.20 15.49 1.79
N CYS A 160 -14.83 15.25 0.64
CA CYS A 160 -14.29 14.57 -0.54
C CYS A 160 -13.60 15.54 -1.52
N ASP A 161 -13.15 16.70 -1.03
CA ASP A 161 -12.39 17.70 -1.79
C ASP A 161 -10.88 17.42 -1.81
N HIS A 162 -10.43 16.36 -1.12
CA HIS A 162 -9.02 15.93 -1.06
C HIS A 162 -8.66 14.79 -2.02
N LEU A 163 -9.51 14.48 -3.00
CA LEU A 163 -9.10 13.60 -4.10
C LEU A 163 -8.18 14.42 -5.03
N SER A 164 -6.94 14.70 -4.61
CA SER A 164 -5.92 15.20 -5.52
C SER A 164 -5.69 14.14 -6.60
N GLU A 165 -5.48 14.55 -7.86
CA GLU A 165 -5.28 13.63 -8.99
C GLU A 165 -3.86 13.04 -9.04
N ASN A 166 -3.01 13.43 -8.08
CA ASN A 166 -1.58 13.17 -8.05
C ASN A 166 -1.28 12.03 -7.06
N TRP A 167 -1.63 10.79 -7.43
CA TRP A 167 -1.29 9.61 -6.63
C TRP A 167 -0.65 8.53 -7.48
N LEU A 168 0.50 8.04 -7.03
CA LEU A 168 1.19 6.89 -7.58
C LEU A 168 0.84 5.65 -6.79
N PHE A 169 0.67 4.55 -7.51
CA PHE A 169 0.33 3.26 -6.94
C PHE A 169 1.33 2.21 -7.41
N ALA A 170 1.67 1.31 -6.51
CA ALA A 170 2.34 0.06 -6.83
C ALA A 170 1.53 -1.09 -6.22
N LEU A 171 1.26 -2.13 -7.00
CA LEU A 171 0.63 -3.36 -6.55
C LEU A 171 1.58 -4.53 -6.81
N ALA A 172 1.85 -5.32 -5.79
CA ALA A 172 2.66 -6.53 -5.89
C ALA A 172 1.99 -7.73 -5.22
N GLU A 173 2.33 -8.92 -5.69
CA GLU A 173 2.07 -10.17 -5.02
C GLU A 173 3.35 -10.62 -4.29
N LEU A 174 3.22 -10.90 -2.99
CA LEU A 174 4.33 -11.36 -2.15
C LEU A 174 4.21 -12.86 -1.92
N ASN A 175 5.25 -13.61 -2.29
CA ASN A 175 5.35 -15.07 -2.12
C ASN A 175 4.06 -15.83 -2.51
N SER A 176 3.36 -15.36 -3.55
CA SER A 176 2.08 -15.92 -4.04
C SER A 176 0.96 -16.08 -3.00
N SER A 177 1.06 -15.39 -1.86
CA SER A 177 0.16 -15.56 -0.70
C SER A 177 -0.47 -14.25 -0.24
N HIS A 178 0.15 -13.12 -0.55
CA HIS A 178 -0.32 -11.81 -0.13
C HIS A 178 -0.35 -10.84 -1.29
N TYR A 179 -1.28 -9.91 -1.23
CA TYR A 179 -1.21 -8.69 -2.03
C TYR A 179 -0.70 -7.56 -1.16
N MET A 180 0.17 -6.73 -1.75
CA MET A 180 0.70 -5.53 -1.13
C MET A 180 0.45 -4.36 -2.07
N ALA A 181 -0.12 -3.29 -1.54
CA ALA A 181 -0.28 -2.03 -2.26
C ALA A 181 0.45 -0.90 -1.55
N VAL A 182 1.13 -0.06 -2.32
CA VAL A 182 1.68 1.21 -1.86
C VAL A 182 0.97 2.31 -2.63
N CYS A 183 0.53 3.33 -1.92
CA CYS A 183 0.00 4.56 -2.48
C CYS A 183 0.85 5.73 -1.98
N MET A 184 1.27 6.61 -2.88
CA MET A 184 2.09 7.77 -2.54
C MET A 184 1.63 8.98 -3.33
N GLU A 185 1.74 10.17 -2.73
CA GLU A 185 1.47 11.42 -3.43
C GLU A 185 2.48 11.61 -4.59
N ASP A 186 1.98 11.87 -5.80
CA ASP A 186 2.80 12.14 -6.98
C ASP A 186 3.33 13.56 -6.91
N ASP A 187 4.54 13.69 -6.40
CA ASP A 187 5.33 14.87 -6.64
C ASP A 187 6.18 14.61 -7.88
N SER A 188 5.80 15.24 -9.00
CA SER A 188 6.42 15.20 -10.34
C SER A 188 7.96 15.33 -10.40
N ARG A 189 8.62 15.51 -9.25
CA ARG A 189 10.05 15.47 -8.98
C ARG A 189 10.65 14.05 -8.84
N CYS A 190 9.87 12.98 -8.60
CA CYS A 190 10.41 11.65 -8.26
C CYS A 190 9.90 10.49 -9.15
N GLN A 191 10.83 9.70 -9.71
CA GLN A 191 10.51 8.36 -10.21
C GLN A 191 10.37 7.40 -9.02
N VAL A 192 9.22 6.72 -8.93
CA VAL A 192 8.97 5.74 -7.87
C VAL A 192 9.71 4.43 -8.17
N GLY A 193 10.86 4.27 -7.53
CA GLY A 193 11.55 2.99 -7.41
C GLY A 193 11.06 2.23 -6.20
N LEU A 194 10.38 1.10 -6.39
CA LEU A 194 9.95 0.23 -5.31
C LEU A 194 11.11 -0.71 -4.91
N LYS A 195 11.72 -0.48 -3.75
CA LYS A 195 12.68 -1.42 -3.15
C LYS A 195 12.03 -2.13 -1.96
N ALA A 196 11.78 -3.42 -2.06
CA ALA A 196 11.34 -4.33 -1.01
C ALA A 196 12.51 -5.10 -0.39
N TRP A 197 12.61 -5.07 0.94
CA TRP A 197 13.57 -5.85 1.74
C TRP A 197 12.82 -6.84 2.62
N LYS A 198 13.31 -8.07 2.76
CA LYS A 198 12.84 -9.03 3.76
C LYS A 198 13.75 -8.90 4.98
N THR A 199 13.15 -8.51 6.11
CA THR A 199 13.85 -8.32 7.38
C THR A 199 13.35 -9.33 8.40
N ILE A 200 14.29 -10.04 9.02
CA ILE A 200 14.07 -10.78 10.28
C ILE A 200 14.76 -9.97 11.38
N PRO A 201 14.01 -9.41 12.35
CA PRO A 201 14.58 -8.53 13.37
C PRO A 201 15.80 -9.14 14.04
N PHE A 202 16.90 -8.38 14.03
CA PHE A 202 18.19 -8.74 14.62
C PHE A 202 18.93 -9.93 13.98
N VAL A 203 18.44 -10.46 12.85
CA VAL A 203 19.00 -11.66 12.20
C VAL A 203 19.53 -11.33 10.82
N GLU A 204 18.68 -10.84 9.93
CA GLU A 204 19.06 -10.60 8.52
C GLU A 204 18.18 -9.57 7.85
N ASP A 205 18.77 -8.85 6.90
CA ASP A 205 18.11 -7.94 5.97
C ASP A 205 18.50 -8.32 4.54
N THR A 206 17.52 -8.78 3.75
CA THR A 206 17.75 -9.23 2.37
C THR A 206 16.96 -8.39 1.38
N LEU A 207 17.61 -7.77 0.41
CA LEU A 207 16.92 -7.13 -0.71
C LEU A 207 16.23 -8.20 -1.57
N VAL A 208 14.91 -8.13 -1.68
CA VAL A 208 14.07 -9.11 -2.42
C VAL A 208 13.36 -8.50 -3.63
N SER A 209 13.66 -7.24 -3.92
CA SER A 209 13.18 -6.55 -5.13
C SER A 209 13.70 -7.22 -6.39
N GLY A 210 12.84 -7.44 -7.38
CA GLY A 210 13.23 -8.10 -8.64
C GLY A 210 13.48 -9.60 -8.51
N THR A 211 13.15 -10.20 -7.35
CA THR A 211 13.13 -11.66 -7.17
C THR A 211 11.70 -12.19 -7.30
N GLU A 212 11.53 -13.51 -7.42
CA GLU A 212 10.22 -14.17 -7.44
C GLU A 212 9.40 -13.94 -6.15
N ALA A 213 10.04 -13.51 -5.06
CA ALA A 213 9.36 -13.19 -3.81
C ALA A 213 8.45 -11.96 -3.91
N VAL A 214 8.74 -11.06 -4.86
CA VAL A 214 7.98 -9.82 -5.09
C VAL A 214 7.63 -9.70 -6.57
N LYS A 215 6.42 -10.10 -6.93
CA LYS A 215 5.93 -10.02 -8.30
C LYS A 215 5.09 -8.76 -8.49
N ARG A 216 5.61 -7.78 -9.23
CA ARG A 216 4.86 -6.56 -9.57
C ARG A 216 3.69 -6.89 -10.50
N ILE A 217 2.51 -6.37 -10.17
CA ILE A 217 1.27 -6.52 -10.95
C ILE A 217 1.02 -5.25 -11.77
N ALA A 218 1.21 -4.08 -11.17
CA ALA A 218 1.18 -2.75 -11.80
C ALA A 218 2.01 -1.78 -10.96
#